data_AF-K1S4P0-F1
#
_entry.id   AF-K1S4P0-F1
#
_cell.length_a   1.000
_cell.length_b   1.000
_cell.length_c   1.000
_cell.angle_alpha   90.00
_cell.angle_beta   90.00
_cell.angle_gamma   90.00
#
_symmetry.space_group_name_H-M   'P 1'
#
loop_
_entity.id
_entity.type
_entity.pdbx_description
1 polymer ?
#
loop_
_entity_poly.entity_id
_entity_poly.type
_entity_poly.pdbx_seq_one_letter_code
_entity_poly.pdbx_strand_id
1 'polypeptide(L)' 'MIYNRVDNEKPFVGMTNFKGNYVTKDDVKIAKNYLTAIELQRLNLLVSGFLDFAEFQALEMNPMT' A
#
# COMPACT_ATOMS: atom_id res chain seq x y z
N MET A 1 0.55 -10.73 7.94
CA MET A 1 0.64 -9.35 8.45
C MET A 1 2.02 -8.78 8.19
N ILE A 2 2.13 -7.47 8.02
CA ILE A 2 3.35 -6.76 7.61
C ILE A 2 4.42 -6.79 8.71
N TYR A 3 4.01 -6.91 9.98
CA TYR A 3 4.93 -7.08 11.12
C TYR A 3 5.86 -8.30 10.98
N ASN A 4 5.42 -9.38 10.31
CA ASN A 4 6.24 -10.57 10.06
C ASN A 4 7.27 -10.38 8.93
N ARG A 5 7.18 -9.27 8.17
CA ARG A 5 8.08 -8.96 7.05
C ARG A 5 9.17 -7.97 7.44
N VAL A 6 9.01 -7.29 8.58
CA VAL A 6 10.02 -6.39 9.14
C VAL A 6 11.10 -7.25 9.79
N ASP A 7 12.28 -7.28 9.17
CA ASP A 7 13.38 -8.15 9.60
C ASP A 7 14.68 -7.35 9.59
N ASN A 8 15.32 -7.18 10.75
CA ASN A 8 16.54 -6.38 10.88
C ASN A 8 17.75 -7.05 10.22
N GLU A 9 17.70 -8.36 9.99
CA GLU A 9 18.79 -9.13 9.40
C GLU A 9 18.81 -8.99 7.87
N LYS A 10 17.73 -8.45 7.28
CA LYS A 10 17.62 -8.22 5.84
C LYS A 10 18.08 -6.82 5.44
N PRO A 11 18.67 -6.66 4.24
CA PRO A 11 18.93 -5.35 3.66
C PRO A 11 17.67 -4.49 3.71
N PHE A 12 17.83 -3.23 4.13
CA PHE A 12 16.73 -2.27 4.23
C PHE A 12 15.55 -2.72 5.12
N VAL A 13 15.82 -3.53 6.14
CA VAL A 13 14.83 -4.03 7.11
C VAL A 13 13.74 -4.92 6.48
N GLY A 14 13.99 -5.47 5.29
CA GLY A 14 13.02 -6.26 4.51
C GLY A 14 12.12 -5.43 3.57
N MET A 15 12.40 -4.13 3.39
CA MET A 15 11.68 -3.29 2.44
C MET A 15 12.10 -3.55 1.00
N THR A 16 11.11 -3.59 0.11
CA THR A 16 11.29 -3.80 -1.34
C THR A 16 11.17 -2.52 -2.14
N ASN A 17 10.56 -1.48 -1.58
CA ASN A 17 10.31 -0.23 -2.28
C ASN A 17 10.38 0.94 -1.28
N PHE A 18 11.37 1.83 -1.39
CA PHE A 18 11.50 3.00 -0.52
C PHE A 18 12.08 4.18 -1.29
N LYS A 19 11.78 5.40 -0.83
CA LYS A 19 12.08 6.62 -1.57
C LYS A 19 13.43 7.19 -1.09
N GLY A 20 14.54 6.74 -1.69
CA GLY A 20 15.88 7.30 -1.45
C GLY A 20 17.00 6.25 -1.44
N ASN A 21 18.23 6.70 -1.12
CA ASN A 21 19.40 5.81 -0.98
C ASN A 21 19.49 5.14 0.40
N TYR A 22 18.70 5.56 1.37
CA TYR A 22 18.70 5.03 2.74
C TYR A 22 17.28 5.00 3.32
N VAL A 23 17.03 4.03 4.19
CA VAL A 23 15.74 3.85 4.88
C VAL A 23 15.61 4.85 6.00
N THR A 24 14.49 5.57 6.07
CA THR A 24 14.16 6.39 7.24
C THR A 24 13.18 5.67 8.16
N LYS A 25 13.12 6.07 9.44
CA LYS A 25 12.13 5.53 10.39
C LYS A 25 10.69 5.75 9.94
N ASP A 26 10.43 6.79 9.14
CA ASP A 26 9.11 7.03 8.57
C ASP A 26 8.80 6.06 7.42
N ASP A 27 9.79 5.66 6.62
CA ASP A 27 9.62 4.61 5.60
C ASP A 27 9.27 3.25 6.21
N VAL A 28 9.80 2.94 7.40
CA VAL A 28 9.49 1.70 8.15
C VAL A 28 8.02 1.65 8.61
N LYS A 29 7.39 2.80 8.83
CA LYS A 29 5.96 2.87 9.17
C LYS A 29 5.07 2.66 7.96
N ILE A 30 5.60 2.86 6.75
CA ILE A 30 4.83 2.73 5.52
C ILE A 30 4.73 1.24 5.15
N ALA A 31 3.60 0.66 5.51
CA ALA A 31 3.18 -0.69 5.14
C ALA A 31 3.42 -1.05 3.64
N LYS A 32 3.23 -0.08 2.74
CA LYS A 32 3.40 -0.24 1.29
C LYS A 32 4.85 -0.56 0.87
N ASN A 33 5.84 -0.17 1.68
CA ASN A 33 7.26 -0.38 1.38
C ASN A 33 7.70 -1.84 1.55
N TYR A 34 6.86 -2.65 2.19
CA TYR A 34 7.01 -4.10 2.41
C TYR A 34 6.13 -4.94 1.48
N LEU A 35 5.43 -4.29 0.55
CA LEU A 35 4.64 -4.96 -0.47
C LEU A 35 5.49 -5.19 -1.72
N THR A 36 5.34 -6.38 -2.28
CA THR A 36 5.90 -6.71 -3.59
C THR A 36 5.18 -5.93 -4.70
N ALA A 37 5.80 -5.82 -5.89
CA ALA A 37 5.19 -5.12 -7.03
C ALA A 37 3.78 -5.65 -7.38
N ILE A 38 3.58 -6.97 -7.25
CA ILE A 38 2.29 -7.64 -7.48
C ILE A 38 1.26 -7.21 -6.43
N GLU A 39 1.65 -7.12 -5.16
CA GLU A 39 0.75 -6.70 -4.08
C GLU A 39 0.40 -5.21 -4.18
N LEU A 40 1.34 -4.36 -4.59
CA LEU A 40 1.07 -2.95 -4.89
C LEU A 40 0.09 -2.81 -6.06
N GLN A 41 0.27 -3.60 -7.11
CA GLN A 41 -0.65 -3.62 -8.24
C GLN A 41 -2.06 -4.07 -7.83
N ARG A 42 -2.17 -5.10 -6.98
CA ARG A 42 -3.46 -5.54 -6.41
C ARG A 42 -4.10 -4.46 -5.55
N LEU A 43 -3.32 -3.77 -4.73
CA LEU A 43 -3.83 -2.67 -3.91
C LEU A 43 -4.33 -1.51 -4.77
N ASN A 44 -3.60 -1.15 -5.82
CA ASN A 44 -4.04 -0.11 -6.76
C ASN A 44 -5.33 -0.51 -7.47
N LEU A 45 -5.45 -1.76 -7.95
CA LEU A 45 -6.69 -2.25 -8.55
C LEU A 45 -7.87 -2.19 -7.59
N LEU A 46 -7.65 -2.52 -6.31
CA LEU A 46 -8.69 -2.48 -5.29
C LEU A 46 -9.11 -1.04 -4.97
N VAL A 47 -8.17 -0.11 -4.86
CA VAL A 47 -8.46 1.31 -4.64
C VAL A 47 -9.17 1.92 -5.86
N SER A 48 -8.71 1.63 -7.08
CA SER A 48 -9.39 2.06 -8.31
C SER A 48 -10.82 1.53 -8.37
N GLY A 49 -11.03 0.23 -8.15
CA GLY A 49 -12.38 -0.34 -8.16
C GLY A 49 -13.29 0.24 -7.06
N PHE A 50 -12.73 0.61 -5.90
CA PHE A 50 -13.47 1.32 -4.86
C PHE A 50 -13.86 2.74 -5.30
N LEU A 51 -12.97 3.46 -6.00
CA LEU A 51 -13.28 4.78 -6.54
C LEU A 51 -14.32 4.70 -7.66
N ASP A 52 -14.23 3.71 -8.54
CA ASP A 52 -15.22 3.47 -9.60
C ASP A 52 -16.59 3.14 -9.00
N PHE A 53 -16.62 2.33 -7.94
CA PHE A 53 -17.84 2.04 -7.19
C PHE A 53 -18.40 3.29 -6.49
N ALA A 54 -17.54 4.10 -5.89
CA ALA A 54 -17.93 5.37 -5.27
C ALA A 54 -18.49 6.36 -6.30
N GLU A 55 -17.90 6.42 -7.49
CA GLU A 55 -18.38 7.22 -8.62
C GLU A 55 -19.74 6.72 -9.11
N PHE A 56 -19.92 5.40 -9.24
CA PHE A 56 -21.20 4.81 -9.58
C PHE A 56 -22.29 5.14 -8.54
N GLN A 57 -21.98 5.01 -7.25
CA GLN A 57 -22.89 5.39 -6.16
C GLN A 57 -23.23 6.89 -6.18
N ALA A 58 -22.26 7.75 -6.48
CA ALA A 58 -22.48 9.19 -6.63
C ALA A 58 -23.36 9.54 -7.84
N LEU A 59 -23.19 8.83 -8.96
CA LEU A 59 -24.05 8.96 -10.15
C LEU A 59 -25.49 8.49 -9.87
N GLU A 60 -25.66 7.44 -9.07
CA GLU A 60 -26.98 6.94 -8.64
C GLU A 60 -27.63 7.79 -7.53
N MET A 61 -27.00 8.90 -7.12
CA MET A 61 -27.43 9.77 -6.01
C MET A 61 -27.62 9.02 -4.67
N ASN A 62 -26.96 7.88 -4.50
CA ASN A 62 -26.99 7.09 -3.28
C ASN A 62 -25.78 7.48 -2.41
N PRO A 63 -25.95 8.24 -1.31
CA PRO A 63 -24.85 8.59 -0.44
C PRO A 63 -24.24 7.31 0.17
N MET A 64 -22.93 7.13 0.04
CA MET A 64 -22.22 6.08 0.78
C MET A 64 -22.14 6.49 2.25
N THR A 65 -22.93 5.82 3.10
CA THR A 65 -22.83 5.88 4.57
C THR A 65 -21.89 4.82 5.11
#